data_AF-A0A1X1FGH4-F1
#
_entry.id   AF-A0A1X1FGH4-F1
#
_cell.length_a   1.000
_cell.length_b   1.000
_cell.length_c   1.000
_cell.angle_alpha   90.00
_cell.angle_beta   90.00
_cell.angle_gamma   90.00
#
_symmetry.space_group_name_H-M   'P 1'
#
loop_
_entity.id
_entity.type
_entity.pdbx_description
1 polymer ?
#
loop_
_entity_poly.entity_id
_entity_poly.type
_entity_poly.pdbx_seq_one_letter_code
_entity_poly.pdbx_strand_id
1 'polypeptide(L)' 'MQTENDIESLASITPVKVLSQSMNNVAKAIDDAAEDGNKQQVLKLVDSAESLLKAISQLNQ' A
#
# COMPACT_ATOMS: atom_id res chain seq x y z
N MET A 1 18.88 19.13 -14.13
CA MET A 1 17.46 19.47 -13.93
C MET A 1 16.69 18.20 -13.57
N GLN A 2 17.01 17.57 -12.44
CA GLN A 2 16.34 16.33 -11.98
C GLN A 2 15.51 16.51 -10.71
N THR A 3 15.67 17.63 -10.01
CA THR A 3 15.05 17.90 -8.70
C THR A 3 13.61 18.45 -8.78
N GLU A 4 13.20 19.04 -9.90
CA GLU A 4 11.85 19.64 -10.03
C GLU A 4 10.76 18.58 -10.28
N ASN A 5 11.08 17.49 -10.99
CA ASN A 5 10.13 16.38 -11.25
C ASN A 5 9.72 15.63 -9.97
N ASP A 6 10.61 15.55 -8.97
CA ASP A 6 10.31 14.82 -7.72
C ASP A 6 9.38 15.62 -6.81
N ILE A 7 9.42 16.96 -6.84
CA ILE A 7 8.54 17.81 -6.04
C ILE A 7 7.12 17.84 -6.61
N GLU A 8 6.97 17.92 -7.93
CA GLU A 8 5.65 17.77 -8.58
C GLU A 8 5.09 16.36 -8.41
N SER A 9 5.94 15.31 -8.43
CA SER A 9 5.54 13.94 -8.09
C SER A 9 5.04 13.85 -6.64
N LEU A 10 5.74 14.46 -5.68
CA LEU A 10 5.31 14.51 -4.27
C LEU A 10 4.01 15.30 -4.07
N ALA A 11 3.80 16.38 -4.82
CA ALA A 11 2.58 17.20 -4.77
C ALA A 11 1.38 16.54 -5.50
N SER A 12 1.65 15.64 -6.46
CA SER A 12 0.62 14.92 -7.23
C SER A 12 0.25 13.56 -6.62
N ILE A 13 0.90 13.17 -5.52
CA ILE A 13 0.49 12.04 -4.71
C ILE A 13 -0.81 12.42 -3.98
N THR A 14 -1.93 12.11 -4.62
CA THR A 14 -3.23 12.15 -3.95
C THR A 14 -3.27 11.09 -2.86
N PRO A 15 -4.07 11.27 -1.80
CA PRO A 15 -4.26 10.23 -0.77
C PRO A 15 -4.62 8.87 -1.39
N VAL A 16 -5.46 8.87 -2.43
CA VAL A 16 -5.80 7.66 -3.20
C VAL A 16 -4.56 7.01 -3.83
N LYS A 17 -3.62 7.81 -4.36
CA LYS A 17 -2.37 7.29 -4.94
C LYS A 17 -1.48 6.67 -3.87
N VAL A 18 -1.28 7.31 -2.71
CA VAL A 18 -0.53 6.74 -1.57
C VAL A 18 -1.11 5.38 -1.21
N LEU A 19 -2.42 5.32 -1.03
CA LEU A 19 -3.11 4.13 -0.57
C LEU A 19 -3.03 3.00 -1.62
N SER A 20 -3.12 3.33 -2.91
CA SER A 20 -2.94 2.35 -4.00
C SER A 20 -1.52 1.76 -4.02
N GLN A 21 -0.50 2.58 -3.76
CA GLN A 21 0.89 2.11 -3.66
C GLN A 21 1.09 1.24 -2.42
N SER A 22 0.52 1.65 -1.29
CA SER A 22 0.55 0.86 -0.06
C SER A 22 -0.13 -0.50 -0.25
N MET A 23 -1.27 -0.57 -0.95
CA MET A 23 -1.94 -1.84 -1.24
C MET A 23 -1.10 -2.75 -2.13
N ASN A 24 -0.43 -2.22 -3.16
CA ASN A 24 0.48 -3.01 -3.99
C ASN A 24 1.64 -3.59 -3.17
N ASN A 25 2.20 -2.82 -2.25
CA ASN A 25 3.29 -3.28 -1.38
C ASN A 25 2.81 -4.38 -0.43
N VAL A 26 1.60 -4.24 0.15
CA VAL A 26 1.02 -5.27 1.03
C VAL A 26 0.72 -6.54 0.25
N ALA A 27 0.15 -6.44 -0.96
CA ALA A 27 -0.12 -7.59 -1.82
C ALA A 27 1.16 -8.36 -2.15
N LYS A 28 2.23 -7.66 -2.50
CA LYS A 28 3.54 -8.28 -2.75
C LYS A 28 4.09 -8.97 -1.51
N ALA A 29 4.02 -8.33 -0.35
CA ALA A 29 4.49 -8.93 0.90
C ALA A 29 3.69 -10.18 1.29
N ILE A 30 2.39 -10.23 0.96
CA ILE A 30 1.55 -11.42 1.17
C ILE A 30 2.03 -12.56 0.28
N ASP A 31 2.30 -12.27 -0.99
CA ASP A 31 2.80 -13.25 -1.96
C ASP A 31 4.16 -13.82 -1.51
N ASP A 32 5.12 -12.95 -1.19
CA ASP A 32 6.44 -13.33 -0.67
C ASP A 32 6.31 -14.20 0.60
N ALA A 33 5.47 -13.79 1.57
CA ALA A 33 5.26 -14.55 2.81
C ALA A 33 4.53 -15.89 2.59
N ALA A 34 3.70 -15.99 1.56
CA ALA A 34 3.03 -17.22 1.18
C ALA A 34 3.99 -18.20 0.50
N GLU A 35 4.86 -17.71 -0.38
CA GLU A 35 5.95 -18.49 -0.99
C GLU A 35 6.92 -19.04 0.08
N ASP A 36 7.24 -18.24 1.10
CA ASP A 36 8.08 -18.65 2.24
C ASP A 36 7.36 -19.60 3.23
N GLY A 37 6.07 -19.88 3.02
CA GLY A 37 5.25 -20.69 3.93
C GLY A 37 5.00 -20.05 5.30
N ASN A 38 5.26 -18.75 5.46
CA ASN A 38 5.11 -18.02 6.71
C ASN A 38 3.66 -17.59 6.95
N LYS A 39 2.81 -18.57 7.30
CA LYS A 39 1.38 -18.38 7.54
C LYS A 39 1.04 -17.28 8.55
N GLN A 40 1.84 -17.10 9.60
CA GLN A 40 1.60 -16.04 10.60
C GLN A 40 1.82 -14.65 10.02
N GLN A 41 2.85 -14.49 9.17
CA GLN A 41 3.12 -13.23 8.51
C GLN A 41 2.05 -12.91 7.46
N VAL A 42 1.59 -13.92 6.70
CA VAL A 42 0.46 -13.77 5.77
C VAL A 42 -0.77 -13.21 6.50
N LEU A 43 -1.17 -13.80 7.64
CA LEU A 43 -2.34 -13.33 8.40
C LEU A 43 -2.20 -11.87 8.86
N LYS A 44 -1.04 -11.48 9.40
CA LYS A 44 -0.78 -10.08 9.82
C LYS A 44 -0.84 -9.09 8.66
N LEU A 45 -0.39 -9.50 7.48
CA LEU A 45 -0.41 -8.66 6.28
C LEU A 45 -1.83 -8.53 5.72
N VAL A 46 -2.65 -9.58 5.80
CA VAL A 46 -4.08 -9.53 5.46
C VAL A 46 -4.83 -8.56 6.37
N ASP A 47 -4.60 -8.60 7.70
CA ASP A 47 -5.22 -7.65 8.64
C ASP A 47 -4.82 -6.19 8.34
N SER A 48 -3.56 -6.00 7.91
CA SER A 48 -3.04 -4.70 7.49
C SER A 48 -3.69 -4.22 6.19
N ALA A 49 -3.93 -5.13 5.24
CA ALA A 49 -4.66 -4.85 4.00
C ALA A 49 -6.12 -4.42 4.29
N GLU A 50 -6.81 -5.10 5.20
CA GLU A 50 -8.18 -4.75 5.59
C GLU A 50 -8.25 -3.34 6.20
N SER A 51 -7.32 -3.02 7.10
CA SER A 51 -7.23 -1.69 7.72
C SER A 51 -7.00 -0.59 6.67
N LEU A 52 -6.15 -0.87 5.68
CA LEU A 52 -5.86 0.06 4.60
C LEU A 52 -7.06 0.26 3.67
N LEU A 53 -7.78 -0.82 3.31
CA LEU A 53 -9.02 -0.75 2.53
C LEU A 53 -10.11 0.05 3.26
N LYS A 54 -10.23 -0.13 4.57
CA LYS A 54 -11.15 0.66 5.39
C LYS A 54 -10.82 2.15 5.36
N ALA A 55 -9.54 2.51 5.47
CA ALA A 55 -9.10 3.90 5.36
C ALA A 55 -9.39 4.49 3.97
N ILE A 56 -9.16 3.72 2.89
CA ILE A 56 -9.53 4.10 1.52
C ILE A 56 -11.04 4.35 1.41
N SER A 57 -11.84 3.46 1.97
CA SER A 57 -13.30 3.61 1.91
C SER A 57 -13.77 4.87 2.64
N GLN A 58 -13.18 5.21 3.78
CA GLN A 58 -13.55 6.41 4.55
C GLN A 58 -13.13 7.72 3.85
N LEU A 59 -12.01 7.71 3.12
CA LEU A 59 -11.52 8.89 2.40
C LEU A 59 -12.30 9.18 1.10
N ASN A 60 -13.00 8.17 0.55
CA ASN A 60 -13.83 8.32 -0.64
C ASN A 60 -15.32 8.52 -0.33
N GLN A 61 -15.69 8.63 0.95
CA GLN A 61 -17.04 9.03 1.41
C GLN A 61 -17.14 10.56 1.46
#